data_AF-A0A2J8SQ32-F1
#
_entry.id   AF-A0A2J8SQ32-F1
#
_cell.length_a   1.000
_cell.length_b   1.000
_cell.length_c   1.000
_cell.angle_alpha   90.00
_cell.angle_beta   90.00
_cell.angle_gamma   90.00
#
_symmetry.space_group_name_H-M   'P 1'
#
loop_
_entity.id
_entity.type
_entity.pdbx_description
1 polymer ?
#
loop_
_entity_poly.entity_id
_entity_poly.type
_entity_poly.pdbx_seq_one_letter_code
_entity_poly.pdbx_strand_id
1 'polypeptide(L)'
;MVSNPVHGLPFLPGTSFKDSTKTAFHRSQTLGYRNGYAIVRRPTVGIGGDRLQFNQLSQAELDELASKAPVLTYGQPKQAPPADFIPAHVAFDKKVLKFDAYFQEDVPMSTEEQYRIRQVNIYYYLEDDSMSVIEPVVENSGIPQGKLIKRQRLAKNDRGDHYHWKDLNRGINITIYGKTFHVVDCDQFTQVFLESQGIELNPPEKMALDPYTELRKQPLRKYVTPSDFDQLKQFLTFDKQDS
;
A
#
# COMPACT_ATOMS: atom_id res chain seq x y z
N MET A 1 -18.10 71.41 11.48
CA MET A 1 -19.32 70.91 12.13
C MET A 1 -19.12 69.44 12.43
N VAL A 2 -19.22 69.01 13.68
CA VAL A 2 -19.03 67.61 14.06
C VAL A 2 -20.41 66.97 14.17
N SER A 3 -20.71 66.00 13.32
CA SER A 3 -21.91 65.16 13.42
C SER A 3 -21.54 63.90 14.19
N ASN A 4 -22.18 63.65 15.33
CA ASN A 4 -21.92 62.43 16.08
C ASN A 4 -22.78 61.31 15.50
N PRO A 5 -22.19 60.17 15.08
CA PRO A 5 -22.98 59.02 14.66
C PRO A 5 -23.74 58.49 15.88
N VAL A 6 -25.05 58.34 15.73
CA VAL A 6 -25.88 57.66 16.74
C VAL A 6 -25.59 56.17 16.65
N HIS A 7 -25.31 55.54 17.79
CA HIS A 7 -24.99 54.13 17.85
C HIS A 7 -26.15 53.29 17.27
N GLY A 8 -25.86 52.49 16.23
CA GLY A 8 -26.85 51.62 15.58
C GLY A 8 -27.65 52.25 14.42
N LEU A 9 -27.39 53.51 14.04
CA LEU A 9 -27.99 54.11 12.84
C LEU A 9 -27.00 54.15 11.65
N PRO A 10 -27.45 53.87 10.42
CA PRO A 10 -26.61 53.93 9.23
C PRO A 10 -26.20 55.38 8.92
N PHE A 11 -25.01 55.58 8.34
CA PHE A 11 -24.47 56.90 8.01
C PHE A 11 -24.97 57.39 6.64
N LEU A 12 -26.28 57.61 6.55
CA LEU A 12 -26.96 58.10 5.36
C LEU A 12 -27.23 59.61 5.47
N PRO A 13 -27.34 60.33 4.35
CA PRO A 13 -27.79 61.72 4.38
C PRO A 13 -29.18 61.80 5.03
N GLY A 14 -29.30 62.56 6.12
CA GLY A 14 -30.54 62.72 6.89
C GLY A 14 -30.57 61.98 8.24
N THR A 15 -29.67 61.02 8.49
CA THR A 15 -29.58 60.28 9.77
C THR A 15 -28.46 60.79 10.69
N SER A 16 -27.89 61.97 10.39
CA SER A 16 -26.85 62.62 11.19
C SER A 16 -27.42 63.77 12.02
N PHE A 17 -27.18 63.77 13.32
CA PHE A 17 -27.61 64.85 14.21
C PHE A 17 -26.45 65.79 14.54
N LYS A 18 -26.70 67.10 14.50
CA LYS A 18 -25.73 68.13 14.91
C LYS A 18 -25.97 68.49 16.37
N ASP A 19 -24.92 68.46 17.17
CA ASP A 19 -24.98 68.95 18.54
C ASP A 19 -24.76 70.47 18.57
N SER A 20 -25.81 71.22 18.89
CA SER A 20 -25.77 72.69 18.99
C SER A 20 -25.16 73.20 20.30
N THR A 21 -24.94 72.33 21.29
CA THR A 21 -24.39 72.70 22.59
C THR A 21 -22.85 72.69 22.63
N LYS A 22 -22.22 72.20 21.56
CA LYS A 22 -20.77 72.06 21.46
C LYS A 22 -20.07 73.42 21.31
N THR A 23 -19.14 73.69 22.22
CA THR A 23 -18.37 74.95 22.26
C THR A 23 -16.89 74.78 21.91
N ALA A 24 -16.32 73.58 22.07
CA ALA A 24 -14.92 73.29 21.78
C ALA A 24 -14.74 72.63 20.40
N PHE A 25 -13.87 73.20 19.55
CA PHE A 25 -13.60 72.70 18.19
C PHE A 25 -12.11 72.54 17.85
N HIS A 26 -11.24 72.54 18.88
CA HIS A 26 -9.80 72.38 18.69
C HIS A 26 -9.46 70.99 18.13
N ARG A 27 -8.42 70.89 17.30
CA ARG A 27 -7.98 69.63 16.67
C ARG A 27 -6.68 69.16 17.31
N SER A 28 -6.54 67.85 17.51
CA SER A 28 -5.27 67.26 17.92
C SER A 28 -4.24 67.36 16.79
N GLN A 29 -2.99 67.68 17.13
CA GLN A 29 -1.90 67.76 16.16
C GLN A 29 -1.43 66.34 15.81
N THR A 30 -1.84 65.84 14.64
CA THR A 30 -1.51 64.50 14.15
C THR A 30 -0.34 64.48 13.19
N LEU A 31 0.06 65.63 12.65
CA LEU A 31 1.16 65.77 11.70
C LEU A 31 2.23 66.69 12.30
N GLY A 32 3.49 66.27 12.26
CA GLY A 32 4.62 67.07 12.72
C GLY A 32 5.92 66.64 12.07
N TYR A 33 6.96 67.46 12.22
CA TYR A 33 8.31 67.14 11.77
C TYR A 33 9.23 66.96 12.98
N ARG A 34 10.10 65.95 12.93
CA ARG A 34 11.17 65.74 13.92
C ARG A 34 12.45 65.36 13.19
N ASN A 35 13.50 66.14 13.38
CA ASN A 35 14.81 65.94 12.75
C ASN A 35 14.74 65.77 11.22
N GLY A 36 13.92 66.58 10.54
CA GLY A 36 13.77 66.54 9.08
C GLY A 36 12.78 65.50 8.54
N TYR A 37 12.29 64.58 9.37
CA TYR A 37 11.34 63.55 8.96
C TYR A 37 9.91 63.91 9.37
N ALA A 38 8.96 63.70 8.46
CA ALA A 38 7.53 63.82 8.74
C ALA A 38 7.08 62.64 9.63
N ILE A 39 6.47 62.94 10.76
CA ILE A 39 5.90 61.97 11.71
C ILE A 39 4.40 62.16 11.75
N VAL A 40 3.68 61.06 11.52
CA VAL A 40 2.22 60.98 11.68
C VAL A 40 1.92 60.30 13.01
N ARG A 41 1.14 60.96 13.87
CA ARG A 41 0.61 60.40 15.12
C ARG A 41 -0.88 60.17 14.98
N ARG A 42 -1.37 59.02 15.47
CA ARG A 42 -2.81 58.77 15.52
C ARG A 42 -3.46 59.64 16.60
N PRO A 43 -4.57 60.33 16.31
CA PRO A 43 -5.26 61.13 17.30
C PRO A 43 -5.86 60.19 18.37
N THR A 44 -5.69 60.55 19.64
CA THR A 44 -6.30 59.82 20.78
C THR A 44 -7.74 60.28 21.04
N VAL A 45 -8.03 61.54 20.70
CA VAL A 45 -9.34 62.20 20.86
C VAL A 45 -9.74 62.91 19.57
N GLY A 46 -11.04 63.04 19.38
CA GLY A 46 -11.68 63.71 18.26
C GLY A 46 -11.61 65.23 18.40
N ILE A 47 -12.26 65.92 17.47
CA ILE A 47 -12.32 67.38 17.45
C ILE A 47 -13.03 67.87 18.71
N GLY A 48 -12.44 68.81 19.45
CA GLY A 48 -13.01 69.35 20.68
C GLY A 48 -12.84 68.46 21.91
N GLY A 49 -12.06 67.37 21.81
CA GLY A 49 -11.86 66.42 22.91
C GLY A 49 -12.85 65.26 22.94
N ASP A 50 -13.74 65.16 21.95
CA ASP A 50 -14.71 64.06 21.84
C ASP A 50 -14.02 62.70 21.87
N ARG A 51 -14.64 61.71 22.53
CA ARG A 51 -14.15 60.32 22.50
C ARG A 51 -14.21 59.79 21.07
N LEU A 52 -13.06 59.38 20.52
CA LEU A 52 -13.03 58.67 19.25
C LEU A 52 -13.69 57.30 19.44
N GLN A 53 -14.78 57.07 18.71
CA GLN A 53 -15.34 55.74 18.57
C GLN A 53 -14.36 54.94 17.72
N PHE A 54 -13.58 54.07 18.37
CA PHE A 54 -12.69 53.16 17.67
C PHE A 54 -13.54 51.94 17.26
N ASN A 55 -13.64 51.66 15.96
CA ASN A 55 -14.09 50.34 15.48
C ASN A 55 -12.88 49.39 15.51
N GLN A 56 -12.32 49.07 16.67
CA GLN A 56 -11.37 47.96 16.77
C GLN A 56 -12.30 46.77 16.87
N LEU A 57 -12.33 46.04 15.76
CA LEU A 57 -12.76 44.66 15.78
C LEU A 57 -12.04 43.99 16.96
N SER A 58 -12.81 43.33 17.81
CA SER A 58 -12.29 42.47 18.85
C SER A 58 -11.35 41.44 18.22
N GLN A 59 -10.45 40.87 19.03
CA GLN A 59 -9.54 39.83 18.56
C GLN A 59 -10.32 38.67 17.89
N ALA A 60 -11.50 38.34 18.41
CA ALA A 60 -12.39 37.33 17.84
C ALA A 60 -12.93 37.72 16.45
N GLU A 61 -13.33 38.98 16.26
CA GLU A 61 -13.79 39.47 14.95
C GLU A 61 -12.64 39.56 13.93
N LEU A 62 -11.42 39.87 14.40
CA LEU A 62 -10.21 39.81 13.57
C LEU A 62 -9.88 38.39 13.12
N ASP A 63 -9.97 37.41 14.02
CA ASP A 63 -9.72 36.00 13.72
C ASP A 63 -10.81 35.43 12.79
N GLU A 64 -12.07 35.81 12.99
CA GLU A 64 -13.18 35.45 12.10
C GLU A 64 -12.97 36.02 10.69
N LEU A 65 -12.48 37.25 10.57
CA LEU A 65 -12.19 37.85 9.27
C LEU A 65 -10.99 37.19 8.58
N ALA A 66 -9.94 36.87 9.34
CA ALA A 66 -8.76 36.16 8.85
C ALA A 66 -9.11 34.76 8.31
N SER A 67 -10.08 34.09 8.95
CA SER A 67 -10.59 32.79 8.49
C SER A 67 -11.37 32.87 7.16
N LYS A 68 -12.03 34.00 6.88
CA LYS A 68 -12.87 34.22 5.69
C LYS A 68 -12.12 34.83 4.50
N ALA A 69 -10.98 35.48 4.72
CA ALA A 69 -10.25 36.24 3.70
C ALA A 69 -9.42 35.46 2.66
N PRO A 70 -8.92 34.22 2.87
CA PRO A 70 -8.08 33.58 1.85
C PRO A 70 -8.87 33.23 0.59
N VAL A 71 -10.19 33.00 0.72
CA VAL A 71 -11.07 32.64 -0.41
C VAL A 71 -11.41 33.85 -1.29
N LEU A 72 -11.49 35.05 -0.71
CA LEU A 72 -11.88 36.28 -1.42
C LEU A 72 -10.71 36.95 -2.16
N THR A 73 -9.48 36.81 -1.66
CA THR A 73 -8.30 37.49 -2.23
C THR A 73 -7.64 36.68 -3.36
N TYR A 74 -7.63 35.35 -3.26
CA TYR A 74 -6.92 34.46 -4.19
C TYR A 74 -7.83 33.41 -4.86
N GLY A 75 -9.14 33.47 -4.63
CA GLY A 75 -10.08 32.42 -5.04
C GLY A 75 -9.94 31.16 -4.20
N GLN A 76 -10.80 30.16 -4.46
CA GLN A 76 -10.58 28.84 -3.85
C GLN A 76 -9.28 28.24 -4.42
N PRO A 77 -8.43 27.63 -3.58
CA PRO A 77 -7.26 26.92 -4.07
C PRO A 77 -7.74 25.88 -5.08
N LYS A 78 -7.19 25.93 -6.30
CA LYS A 78 -7.49 24.97 -7.36
C LYS A 78 -7.27 23.58 -6.78
N GLN A 79 -8.34 22.82 -6.58
CA GLN A 79 -8.22 21.44 -6.12
C GLN A 79 -7.26 20.73 -7.07
N ALA A 80 -6.31 19.97 -6.49
CA ALA A 80 -5.43 19.14 -7.29
C ALA A 80 -6.30 18.31 -8.24
N PRO A 81 -5.92 18.20 -9.53
CA PRO A 81 -6.66 17.34 -10.43
C PRO A 81 -6.79 15.95 -9.79
N PRO A 82 -7.97 15.31 -9.86
CA PRO A 82 -8.09 13.94 -9.38
C PRO A 82 -7.04 13.10 -10.09
N ALA A 83 -6.40 12.19 -9.35
CA ALA A 83 -5.41 11.29 -9.95
C ALA A 83 -6.05 10.54 -11.12
N ASP A 84 -5.28 10.34 -12.19
CA ASP A 84 -5.74 9.58 -13.35
C ASP A 84 -6.19 8.19 -12.91
N PHE A 85 -7.38 7.76 -13.35
CA PHE A 85 -7.90 6.44 -13.06
C PHE A 85 -7.05 5.40 -13.79
N ILE A 86 -6.28 4.61 -13.04
CA ILE A 86 -5.50 3.49 -13.57
C ILE A 86 -6.34 2.21 -13.40
N PRO A 87 -6.76 1.55 -14.49
CA PRO A 87 -7.47 0.28 -14.39
C PRO A 87 -6.65 -0.81 -13.69
N ALA A 88 -7.33 -1.73 -13.00
CA ALA A 88 -6.67 -2.81 -12.25
C ALA A 88 -5.70 -3.65 -13.09
N HIS A 89 -6.09 -4.00 -14.33
CA HIS A 89 -5.22 -4.77 -15.24
C HIS A 89 -3.91 -4.05 -15.59
N VAL A 90 -3.89 -2.70 -15.56
CA VAL A 90 -2.67 -1.90 -15.77
C VAL A 90 -1.89 -1.75 -14.46
N ALA A 91 -2.58 -1.48 -13.35
CA ALA A 91 -1.95 -1.28 -12.05
C ALA A 91 -1.26 -2.55 -11.50
N PHE A 92 -1.81 -3.72 -11.86
CA PHE A 92 -1.35 -5.04 -11.40
C PHE A 92 -0.73 -5.90 -12.51
N ASP A 93 -0.42 -5.33 -13.68
CA ASP A 93 0.26 -6.06 -14.76
C ASP A 93 1.52 -6.74 -14.22
N LYS A 94 1.66 -8.03 -14.51
CA LYS A 94 2.78 -8.91 -14.10
C LYS A 94 2.98 -9.10 -12.59
N LYS A 95 2.07 -8.65 -11.73
CA LYS A 95 2.14 -8.94 -10.29
C LYS A 95 1.42 -10.25 -9.99
N VAL A 96 2.18 -11.21 -9.45
CA VAL A 96 1.71 -12.57 -9.17
C VAL A 96 2.08 -12.92 -7.74
N LEU A 97 1.12 -13.42 -6.97
CA LEU A 97 1.35 -13.98 -5.65
C LEU A 97 1.73 -15.45 -5.78
N LYS A 98 2.73 -15.89 -5.03
CA LYS A 98 3.24 -17.26 -5.01
C LYS A 98 3.13 -17.84 -3.61
N PHE A 99 2.45 -18.96 -3.49
CA PHE A 99 2.32 -19.74 -2.26
C PHE A 99 2.92 -21.13 -2.47
N ASP A 100 3.66 -21.60 -1.48
CA ASP A 100 4.21 -22.94 -1.41
C ASP A 100 3.25 -23.82 -0.61
N ALA A 101 2.86 -24.95 -1.19
CA ALA A 101 1.81 -25.82 -0.65
C ALA A 101 2.12 -27.30 -0.91
N TYR A 102 1.35 -28.18 -0.29
CA TYR A 102 1.34 -29.60 -0.64
C TYR A 102 -0.07 -30.18 -0.59
N PHE A 103 -0.26 -31.34 -1.21
CA PHE A 103 -1.45 -32.15 -1.00
C PHE A 103 -1.06 -33.62 -0.80
N GLN A 104 -1.90 -34.34 -0.07
CA GLN A 104 -1.77 -35.78 0.12
C GLN A 104 -2.50 -36.53 -1.00
N GLU A 105 -1.84 -37.49 -1.60
CA GLU A 105 -2.41 -38.41 -2.59
C GLU A 105 -2.40 -39.83 -2.03
N ASP A 106 -3.57 -40.46 -1.95
CA ASP A 106 -3.70 -41.83 -1.46
C ASP A 106 -3.23 -42.84 -2.53
N VAL A 107 -2.47 -43.85 -2.09
CA VAL A 107 -1.89 -44.89 -2.95
C VAL A 107 -2.40 -46.26 -2.50
N PRO A 108 -3.61 -46.68 -2.96
CA PRO A 108 -4.29 -47.84 -2.38
C PRO A 108 -3.68 -49.21 -2.71
N MET A 109 -2.75 -49.29 -3.67
CA MET A 109 -2.21 -50.57 -4.18
C MET A 109 -0.69 -50.72 -4.05
N SER A 110 -0.02 -49.84 -3.29
CA SER A 110 1.42 -49.97 -3.06
C SER A 110 1.69 -50.74 -1.76
N THR A 111 2.69 -51.61 -1.78
CA THR A 111 3.21 -52.29 -0.59
C THR A 111 4.18 -51.42 0.20
N GLU A 112 4.72 -50.37 -0.43
CA GLU A 112 5.76 -49.49 0.12
C GLU A 112 5.17 -48.21 0.73
N GLU A 113 4.02 -47.74 0.22
CA GLU A 113 3.40 -46.46 0.55
C GLU A 113 1.89 -46.60 0.65
N GLN A 114 1.27 -45.99 1.66
CA GLN A 114 -0.20 -45.87 1.73
C GLN A 114 -0.70 -44.51 1.23
N TYR A 115 0.13 -43.48 1.33
CA TYR A 115 -0.08 -42.15 0.79
C TYR A 115 1.26 -41.54 0.42
N ARG A 116 1.24 -40.52 -0.45
CA ARG A 116 2.40 -39.69 -0.79
C ARG A 116 2.06 -38.22 -0.67
N ILE A 117 3.08 -37.42 -0.36
CA ILE A 117 2.94 -35.96 -0.26
C ILE A 117 3.52 -35.32 -1.52
N ARG A 118 2.69 -34.54 -2.23
CA ARG A 118 3.10 -33.85 -3.46
C ARG A 118 3.19 -32.35 -3.21
N GLN A 119 4.39 -31.81 -3.38
CA GLN A 119 4.68 -30.39 -3.22
C GLN A 119 4.26 -29.62 -4.47
N VAL A 120 3.61 -28.47 -4.27
CA VAL A 120 3.09 -27.64 -5.36
C VAL A 120 3.27 -26.17 -5.06
N ASN A 121 3.36 -25.37 -6.12
CA ASN A 121 3.34 -23.93 -6.05
C ASN A 121 2.00 -23.43 -6.60
N ILE A 122 1.30 -22.63 -5.81
CA ILE A 122 0.06 -21.96 -6.20
C ILE A 122 0.41 -20.54 -6.59
N TYR A 123 0.00 -20.15 -7.80
CA TYR A 123 0.17 -18.80 -8.32
C TYR A 123 -1.20 -18.12 -8.43
N TYR A 124 -1.31 -16.90 -7.90
CA TYR A 124 -2.49 -16.04 -8.04
C TYR A 124 -2.12 -14.79 -8.83
N TYR A 125 -2.82 -14.52 -9.92
CA TYR A 125 -2.54 -13.39 -10.80
C TYR A 125 -3.45 -12.22 -10.43
N LEU A 126 -2.87 -11.11 -9.95
CA LEU A 126 -3.62 -9.94 -9.47
C LEU A 126 -4.31 -9.15 -10.60
N GLU A 127 -3.90 -9.38 -11.84
CA GLU A 127 -4.47 -8.75 -13.05
C GLU A 127 -5.93 -9.14 -13.29
N ASP A 128 -6.26 -10.43 -13.12
CA ASP A 128 -7.51 -11.04 -13.59
C ASP A 128 -8.15 -12.02 -12.59
N ASP A 129 -7.66 -12.05 -11.35
CA ASP A 129 -8.11 -12.96 -10.27
C ASP A 129 -8.07 -14.44 -10.67
N SER A 130 -7.15 -14.80 -11.57
CA SER A 130 -6.93 -16.18 -11.97
C SER A 130 -5.89 -16.87 -11.09
N MET A 131 -5.91 -18.20 -11.08
CA MET A 131 -4.99 -19.03 -10.33
C MET A 131 -4.45 -20.16 -11.20
N SER A 132 -3.23 -20.61 -10.90
CA SER A 132 -2.64 -21.82 -11.48
C SER A 132 -1.87 -22.60 -10.44
N VAL A 133 -1.86 -23.92 -10.54
CA VAL A 133 -1.12 -24.80 -9.63
C VAL A 133 -0.11 -25.60 -10.43
N ILE A 134 1.16 -25.52 -10.02
CA ILE A 134 2.28 -26.16 -10.70
C ILE A 134 3.08 -26.97 -9.69
N GLU A 135 3.26 -28.24 -9.98
CA GLU A 135 4.18 -29.11 -9.27
C GLU A 135 5.59 -28.94 -9.83
N PRO A 136 6.58 -28.60 -8.99
CA PRO A 136 7.99 -28.57 -9.38
C PRO A 136 8.45 -29.91 -9.93
N VAL A 137 9.29 -29.89 -10.96
CA VAL A 137 9.90 -31.11 -11.51
C VAL A 137 10.99 -31.60 -10.56
N VAL A 138 10.89 -32.87 -10.15
CA VAL A 138 11.84 -33.54 -9.26
C VAL A 138 12.46 -34.71 -10.02
N GLU A 139 13.78 -34.74 -10.06
CA GLU A 139 14.51 -35.84 -10.71
C GLU A 139 14.19 -37.18 -10.06
N ASN A 140 14.04 -38.22 -10.90
CA ASN A 140 13.73 -39.59 -10.46
C ASN A 140 12.40 -39.75 -9.69
N SER A 141 11.45 -38.82 -9.85
CA SER A 141 10.13 -38.91 -9.22
C SER A 141 9.28 -40.07 -9.76
N GLY A 142 9.44 -40.41 -11.05
CA GLY A 142 8.68 -41.48 -11.70
C GLY A 142 7.19 -41.15 -11.92
N ILE A 143 6.78 -39.89 -11.74
CA ILE A 143 5.38 -39.43 -11.85
C ILE A 143 5.31 -38.26 -12.83
N PRO A 144 4.24 -38.10 -13.63
CA PRO A 144 4.03 -36.89 -14.42
C PRO A 144 3.94 -35.65 -13.52
N GLN A 145 4.84 -34.69 -13.75
CA GLN A 145 4.97 -33.44 -13.01
C GLN A 145 4.77 -32.22 -13.93
N GLY A 146 4.63 -31.04 -13.32
CA GLY A 146 4.43 -29.77 -14.03
C GLY A 146 3.07 -29.14 -13.71
N LYS A 147 2.39 -28.62 -14.74
CA LYS A 147 1.16 -27.83 -14.55
C LYS A 147 -0.03 -28.75 -14.21
N LEU A 148 -0.39 -28.81 -12.92
CA LEU A 148 -1.55 -29.54 -12.43
C LEU A 148 -2.87 -28.82 -12.79
N ILE A 149 -2.91 -27.51 -12.61
CA ILE A 149 -4.08 -26.69 -12.91
C ILE A 149 -3.65 -25.53 -13.81
N LYS A 150 -4.31 -25.40 -14.96
CA LYS A 150 -4.09 -24.29 -15.91
C LYS A 150 -4.57 -22.96 -15.32
N ARG A 151 -4.00 -21.85 -15.80
CA ARG A 151 -4.41 -20.49 -15.39
C ARG A 151 -5.89 -20.28 -15.73
N GLN A 152 -6.71 -20.15 -14.70
CA GLN A 152 -8.14 -19.88 -14.82
C GLN A 152 -8.67 -19.36 -13.48
N ARG A 153 -9.85 -18.75 -13.47
CA ARG A 153 -10.52 -18.36 -12.22
C ARG A 153 -11.09 -19.62 -11.57
N LEU A 154 -10.67 -19.92 -10.35
CA LEU A 154 -11.05 -21.13 -9.64
C LEU A 154 -12.28 -20.87 -8.77
N ALA A 155 -13.29 -21.72 -8.91
CA ALA A 155 -14.48 -21.69 -8.06
C ALA A 155 -14.11 -22.22 -6.66
N LYS A 156 -14.51 -21.47 -5.63
CA LYS A 156 -14.38 -21.82 -4.22
C LYS A 156 -15.51 -22.72 -3.75
N ASN A 157 -16.73 -22.46 -4.24
CA ASN A 157 -17.96 -23.15 -3.84
C ASN A 157 -18.83 -23.44 -5.07
N ASP A 158 -19.79 -24.36 -4.93
CA ASP A 158 -20.81 -24.67 -5.94
C ASP A 158 -21.75 -23.49 -6.27
N ARG A 159 -21.67 -22.41 -5.49
CA ARG A 159 -22.43 -21.17 -5.68
C ARG A 159 -21.86 -20.25 -6.76
N GLY A 160 -20.69 -20.59 -7.32
CA GLY A 160 -20.00 -19.77 -8.32
C GLY A 160 -19.11 -18.66 -7.73
N ASP A 161 -18.90 -18.68 -6.42
CA ASP A 161 -17.89 -17.83 -5.78
C ASP A 161 -16.50 -18.25 -6.25
N HIS A 162 -15.62 -17.28 -6.51
CA HIS A 162 -14.24 -17.56 -6.91
C HIS A 162 -13.28 -17.30 -5.75
N TYR A 163 -12.15 -18.00 -5.75
CA TYR A 163 -11.07 -17.70 -4.82
C TYR A 163 -10.56 -16.28 -5.02
N HIS A 164 -10.43 -15.55 -3.93
CA HIS A 164 -9.76 -14.25 -3.91
C HIS A 164 -8.45 -14.38 -3.15
N TRP A 165 -7.46 -13.51 -3.43
CA TRP A 165 -6.22 -13.48 -2.65
C TRP A 165 -6.42 -13.23 -1.14
N LYS A 166 -7.59 -12.71 -0.75
CA LYS A 166 -7.97 -12.50 0.65
C LYS A 166 -8.33 -13.80 1.37
N ASP A 167 -8.70 -14.83 0.61
CA ASP A 167 -8.97 -16.17 1.12
C ASP A 167 -7.69 -16.99 1.30
N LEU A 168 -6.52 -16.46 0.90
CA LEU A 168 -5.23 -17.16 0.90
C LEU A 168 -4.36 -16.65 2.05
N ASN A 169 -3.85 -17.56 2.88
CA ASN A 169 -2.91 -17.29 3.97
C ASN A 169 -2.00 -18.51 4.17
N ARG A 170 -1.02 -18.44 5.08
CA ARG A 170 -0.22 -19.59 5.53
C ARG A 170 -1.04 -20.45 6.51
N GLY A 171 -0.81 -21.75 6.54
CA GLY A 171 -1.49 -22.70 7.43
C GLY A 171 -2.96 -22.98 7.11
N ILE A 172 -3.47 -22.57 5.95
CA ILE A 172 -4.86 -22.83 5.56
C ILE A 172 -4.97 -23.93 4.50
N ASN A 173 -6.13 -24.57 4.46
CA ASN A 173 -6.48 -25.57 3.45
C ASN A 173 -7.35 -24.94 2.37
N ILE A 174 -6.99 -25.13 1.10
CA ILE A 174 -7.81 -24.75 -0.06
C ILE A 174 -8.19 -26.01 -0.84
N THR A 175 -9.45 -26.10 -1.28
CA THR A 175 -9.96 -27.28 -1.99
C THR A 175 -10.28 -26.91 -3.42
N ILE A 176 -9.54 -27.48 -4.36
CA ILE A 176 -9.70 -27.21 -5.79
C ILE A 176 -9.92 -28.55 -6.51
N TYR A 177 -11.03 -28.67 -7.24
CA TYR A 177 -11.39 -29.89 -8.00
C TYR A 177 -11.31 -31.18 -7.17
N GLY A 178 -11.77 -31.13 -5.92
CA GLY A 178 -11.79 -32.28 -5.02
C GLY A 178 -10.44 -32.65 -4.39
N LYS A 179 -9.37 -31.89 -4.67
CA LYS A 179 -8.07 -32.03 -3.99
C LYS A 179 -7.88 -30.88 -2.99
N THR A 180 -7.48 -31.23 -1.77
CA THR A 180 -7.20 -30.26 -0.71
C THR A 180 -5.71 -29.98 -0.63
N PHE A 181 -5.32 -28.73 -0.87
CA PHE A 181 -3.97 -28.22 -0.79
C PHE A 181 -3.79 -27.47 0.53
N HIS A 182 -2.76 -27.83 1.28
CA HIS A 182 -2.37 -27.14 2.49
C HIS A 182 -1.27 -26.12 2.16
N VAL A 183 -1.55 -24.84 2.41
CA VAL A 183 -0.62 -23.74 2.15
C VAL A 183 0.34 -23.60 3.33
N VAL A 184 1.64 -23.70 3.06
CA VAL A 184 2.69 -23.78 4.10
C VAL A 184 3.40 -22.44 4.25
N ASP A 185 3.80 -21.85 3.13
CA ASP A 185 4.56 -20.60 3.11
C ASP A 185 4.26 -19.78 1.83
N CYS A 186 4.82 -18.58 1.73
CA CYS A 186 4.70 -17.72 0.55
C CYS A 186 6.02 -17.00 0.24
N ASP A 187 6.14 -16.49 -0.99
CA ASP A 187 7.33 -15.70 -1.34
C ASP A 187 7.36 -14.32 -0.66
N GLN A 188 8.53 -13.69 -0.68
CA GLN A 188 8.74 -12.38 -0.04
C GLN A 188 7.84 -11.30 -0.63
N PHE A 189 7.59 -11.33 -1.94
CA PHE A 189 6.72 -10.35 -2.59
C PHE A 189 5.27 -10.49 -2.11
N THR A 190 4.76 -11.72 -2.03
CA THR A 190 3.42 -12.05 -1.55
C THR A 190 3.26 -11.65 -0.10
N GLN A 191 4.28 -11.90 0.73
CA GLN A 191 4.28 -11.47 2.12
C GLN A 191 4.09 -9.95 2.24
N VAL A 192 4.96 -9.18 1.57
CA VAL A 192 4.92 -7.71 1.61
C VAL A 192 3.59 -7.19 1.03
N PHE A 193 3.09 -7.82 -0.04
CA PHE A 193 1.83 -7.42 -0.64
C PHE A 193 0.66 -7.62 0.32
N LEU A 194 0.51 -8.81 0.92
CA LEU A 194 -0.59 -9.11 1.83
C LEU A 194 -0.56 -8.22 3.08
N GLU A 195 0.62 -8.02 3.67
CA GLU A 195 0.83 -7.09 4.79
C GLU A 195 0.45 -5.65 4.40
N SER A 196 0.84 -5.19 3.20
CA SER A 196 0.47 -3.84 2.71
C SER A 196 -1.04 -3.66 2.50
N GLN A 197 -1.78 -4.74 2.27
CA GLN A 197 -3.22 -4.76 2.14
C GLN A 197 -3.94 -4.98 3.49
N GLY A 198 -3.20 -5.06 4.60
CA GLY A 198 -3.73 -5.23 5.95
C GLY A 198 -4.08 -6.67 6.32
N ILE A 199 -3.56 -7.67 5.61
CA ILE A 199 -3.69 -9.08 5.99
C ILE A 199 -2.50 -9.47 6.86
N GLU A 200 -2.78 -9.87 8.11
CA GLU A 200 -1.79 -10.50 8.97
C GLU A 200 -1.57 -11.95 8.55
N LEU A 201 -0.30 -12.28 8.30
CA LEU A 201 0.09 -13.61 7.86
C LEU A 201 0.34 -14.52 9.06
N ASN A 202 -0.15 -15.75 8.94
CA ASN A 202 0.14 -16.80 9.92
C ASN A 202 1.64 -17.16 9.90
N PRO A 203 2.17 -17.71 11.01
CA PRO A 203 3.56 -18.17 11.05
C PRO A 203 3.81 -19.22 9.95
N PRO A 204 5.00 -19.22 9.33
CA PRO A 204 5.33 -20.19 8.30
C PRO A 204 5.38 -21.59 8.89
N GLU A 205 4.76 -22.53 8.18
CA GLU A 205 4.80 -23.95 8.54
C GLU A 205 5.98 -24.65 7.84
N LYS A 206 6.29 -25.88 8.25
CA LYS A 206 7.29 -26.68 7.55
C LYS A 206 6.60 -27.55 6.51
N MET A 207 7.21 -27.64 5.33
CA MET A 207 6.75 -28.56 4.30
C MET A 207 6.71 -29.99 4.85
N ALA A 208 5.59 -30.68 4.66
CA ALA A 208 5.45 -32.04 5.15
C ALA A 208 6.44 -32.97 4.44
N LEU A 209 7.10 -33.82 5.23
CA LEU A 209 8.05 -34.81 4.73
C LEU A 209 7.29 -36.04 4.26
N ASP A 210 7.56 -36.46 3.03
CA ASP A 210 7.04 -37.70 2.49
C ASP A 210 7.86 -38.89 3.04
N PRO A 211 7.24 -39.84 3.78
CA PRO A 211 7.93 -40.99 4.35
C PRO A 211 8.71 -41.79 3.30
N TYR A 212 8.18 -41.89 2.08
CA TYR A 212 8.85 -42.61 1.00
C TYR A 212 10.10 -41.90 0.49
N THR A 213 9.99 -40.59 0.26
CA THR A 213 11.12 -39.76 -0.14
C THR A 213 12.25 -39.84 0.88
N GLU A 214 11.95 -39.85 2.19
CA GLU A 214 12.96 -40.03 3.24
C GLU A 214 13.63 -41.42 3.18
N LEU A 215 12.87 -42.49 2.96
CA LEU A 215 13.43 -43.84 2.80
C LEU A 215 14.40 -43.94 1.60
N ARG A 216 14.15 -43.17 0.53
CA ARG A 216 14.97 -43.15 -0.68
C ARG A 216 16.17 -42.21 -0.65
N LYS A 217 16.27 -41.31 0.33
CA LYS A 217 17.44 -40.42 0.52
C LYS A 217 18.73 -41.16 0.91
N GLN A 218 18.72 -42.50 0.96
CA GLN A 218 19.93 -43.27 1.14
C GLN A 218 21.01 -42.82 0.15
N PRO A 219 22.27 -42.65 0.62
CA PRO A 219 23.33 -42.15 -0.23
C PRO A 219 23.46 -43.05 -1.45
N LEU A 220 23.58 -42.45 -2.63
CA LEU A 220 23.93 -43.16 -3.87
C LEU A 220 25.04 -44.15 -3.52
N ARG A 221 24.82 -45.43 -3.81
CA ARG A 221 25.88 -46.44 -3.67
C ARG A 221 27.05 -45.96 -4.53
N LYS A 222 28.05 -45.37 -3.89
CA LYS A 222 29.32 -45.05 -4.52
C LYS A 222 29.98 -46.40 -4.76
N TYR A 223 29.84 -46.91 -5.97
CA TYR A 223 30.72 -47.96 -6.44
C TYR A 223 32.11 -47.34 -6.49
N VAL A 224 32.91 -47.58 -5.46
CA VAL A 224 34.34 -47.35 -5.52
C VAL A 224 34.84 -48.37 -6.52
N THR A 225 35.00 -47.95 -7.77
CA THR A 225 35.82 -48.69 -8.73
C THR A 225 37.22 -48.69 -8.16
N PRO A 226 37.79 -49.83 -7.73
CA PRO A 226 39.18 -49.88 -7.35
C PRO A 226 40.00 -49.44 -8.58
N SER A 227 40.65 -48.29 -8.49
CA SER A 227 41.35 -47.72 -9.64
C SER A 227 42.67 -48.43 -9.91
N ASP A 228 42.91 -48.62 -11.21
CA ASP A 228 44.17 -48.61 -11.95
C ASP A 228 45.16 -49.78 -11.79
N PHE A 229 44.64 -51.01 -11.83
CA PHE A 229 45.34 -52.10 -12.54
C PHE A 229 44.41 -52.64 -13.63
N ASP A 230 44.03 -51.77 -14.56
CA ASP A 230 43.23 -52.16 -15.72
C ASP A 230 44.17 -52.70 -16.81
N GLN A 231 44.34 -54.02 -16.84
CA GLN A 231 45.24 -54.73 -17.77
C GLN A 231 44.97 -54.36 -19.24
N LEU A 232 43.71 -54.05 -19.58
CA LEU A 232 43.30 -53.64 -20.92
C LEU A 232 43.85 -52.26 -21.30
N LYS A 233 43.85 -51.32 -20.36
CA LYS A 233 44.42 -49.97 -20.57
C LYS A 233 45.92 -50.06 -20.79
N GLN A 234 46.62 -50.90 -20.03
CA GLN A 234 48.06 -51.16 -20.22
C GLN A 234 48.33 -51.74 -21.61
N PHE A 235 47.59 -52.77 -22.01
CA PHE A 235 47.71 -53.37 -23.35
C PHE A 235 47.57 -52.32 -24.45
N LEU A 236 46.53 -51.49 -24.41
CA LEU A 236 46.28 -50.45 -25.41
C LEU A 236 47.33 -49.32 -25.42
N THR A 237 47.99 -49.05 -24.29
CA THR A 237 49.10 -48.08 -24.24
C THR A 237 50.40 -48.62 -24.82
N PHE A 238 50.71 -49.92 -24.64
CA PHE A 238 51.93 -50.53 -25.17
C PHE A 238 51.81 -50.83 -26.66
N ASP A 239 50.65 -51.26 -27.13
CA ASP A 239 50.41 -51.58 -28.55
C ASP A 239 50.50 -50.35 -29.47
N LYS A 240 50.32 -49.14 -28.91
CA LYS A 240 50.48 -47.86 -29.63
C LYS A 240 51.92 -47.34 -29.67
N GLN A 241 52.87 -47.96 -28.97
CA GLN A 241 54.27 -47.54 -28.98
C GLN A 241 55.12 -48.32 -29.99
N ASP A 242 54.60 -49.41 -30.55
CA ASP A 242 55.32 -50.29 -31.50
C ASP A 242 54.92 -50.06 -32.98
N SER A 243 54.38 -48.89 -33.33
CA SER A 243 54.10 -48.44 -34.71
C SER A 243 54.80 -47.13 -35.03
#